data_AF-A0A534RZE3-F1
#
_entry.id   AF-A0A534RZE3-F1
#
_cell.length_a   1.000
_cell.length_b   1.000
_cell.length_c   1.000
_cell.angle_alpha   90.00
_cell.angle_beta   90.00
_cell.angle_gamma   90.00
#
_symmetry.space_group_name_H-M   'P 1'
#
loop_
_entity.id
_entity.type
_entity.pdbx_description
1 polymer ?
#
loop_
_entity_poly.entity_id
_entity_poly.type
_entity_poly.pdbx_seq_one_letter_code
_entity_poly.pdbx_strand_id
1 'polypeptide(L)'
;MHGRDLMDLQELSQWMKDRNLKGHWEHSEWSQTVKPFLWKGNEIMHALNLSGELITTGEAGRRTIQMRNPGLAAGMTNTVHISVQLVKPGEVAAAHRHTAAAIRFIVKGTPNAYTIVEGERFPMFEGDFITTPNWTWHDHFNGSTEPVMWLDGLDVRLVTHFGAMIQENFKKEQQPIERPDNFASKVFGHARPTWIKNNFQAPPYRYPWEETNASLQALKESAGDPYDGVILEYTNPVDDGHTLPTCSCSIQLLRPHEKTKTHRHTSTTVYYSFRGQGMT
;
A
#
# COMPACT_ATOMS: atom_id res chain seq x y z
N MET A 1 31.26 -20.26 -56.67
CA MET A 1 30.96 -19.00 -55.95
C MET A 1 29.44 -18.85 -55.93
N HIS A 2 28.80 -19.12 -54.80
CA HIS A 2 27.37 -18.82 -54.63
C HIS A 2 27.26 -17.46 -53.96
N GLY A 3 26.61 -16.52 -54.65
CA GLY A 3 26.30 -15.21 -54.11
C GLY A 3 25.44 -15.39 -52.87
N ARG A 4 25.91 -14.89 -51.73
CA ARG A 4 25.01 -14.63 -50.60
C ARG A 4 24.13 -13.49 -51.06
N ASP A 5 22.84 -13.74 -51.23
CA ASP A 5 21.85 -12.66 -51.22
C ASP A 5 22.10 -11.88 -49.93
N LEU A 6 22.55 -10.64 -50.08
CA LEU A 6 22.93 -9.78 -48.97
C LEU A 6 21.65 -9.34 -48.29
N MET A 7 21.23 -10.12 -47.30
CA MET A 7 20.13 -9.75 -46.40
C MET A 7 20.43 -8.39 -45.78
N ASP A 8 19.53 -7.43 -45.97
CA ASP A 8 19.69 -6.11 -45.37
C ASP A 8 19.21 -6.09 -43.91
N LEU A 9 19.42 -4.97 -43.21
CA LEU A 9 19.03 -4.85 -41.81
C LEU A 9 17.51 -4.96 -41.61
N GLN A 10 16.70 -4.50 -42.56
CA GLN A 10 15.25 -4.54 -42.46
C GLN A 10 14.73 -5.97 -42.62
N GLU A 11 15.27 -6.71 -43.58
CA GLU A 11 15.02 -8.13 -43.76
C GLU A 11 15.44 -8.93 -42.52
N LEU A 12 16.63 -8.64 -41.97
CA LEU A 12 17.12 -9.28 -40.73
C LEU A 12 16.18 -8.98 -39.55
N SER A 13 15.76 -7.73 -39.36
CA SER A 13 14.81 -7.34 -38.31
C SER A 13 13.46 -8.05 -38.46
N GLN A 14 12.92 -8.16 -39.67
CA GLN A 14 11.66 -8.88 -39.90
C GLN A 14 11.83 -10.39 -39.66
N TRP A 15 12.91 -11.00 -40.17
CA TRP A 15 13.21 -12.41 -39.95
C TRP A 15 13.39 -12.76 -38.48
N MET A 16 14.03 -11.87 -37.71
CA MET A 16 14.18 -11.96 -36.26
C MET A 16 12.83 -11.82 -35.56
N LYS A 17 12.03 -10.81 -35.95
CA LYS A 17 10.69 -10.57 -35.40
C LYS A 17 9.75 -11.76 -35.59
N ASP A 18 9.75 -12.38 -36.77
CA ASP A 18 8.98 -13.60 -37.07
C ASP A 18 9.38 -14.80 -36.20
N ARG A 19 10.53 -14.70 -35.52
CA ARG A 19 11.10 -15.71 -34.61
C ARG A 19 11.17 -15.24 -33.15
N ASN A 20 10.53 -14.12 -32.82
CA ASN A 20 10.59 -13.51 -31.48
C ASN A 20 12.02 -13.15 -31.03
N LEU A 21 12.90 -12.79 -31.97
CA LEU A 21 14.24 -12.29 -31.73
C LEU A 21 14.28 -10.77 -31.96
N LYS A 22 15.22 -10.09 -31.32
CA LYS A 22 15.48 -8.65 -31.48
C LYS A 22 16.97 -8.38 -31.42
N GLY A 23 17.49 -7.57 -32.34
CA GLY A 23 18.87 -7.11 -32.30
C GLY A 23 19.09 -6.12 -31.15
N HIS A 24 20.20 -6.24 -30.42
CA HIS A 24 20.51 -5.29 -29.33
C HIS A 24 20.68 -3.83 -29.84
N TRP A 25 21.08 -3.67 -31.10
CA TRP A 25 21.20 -2.38 -31.79
C TRP A 25 19.85 -1.74 -32.14
N GLU A 26 18.75 -2.48 -32.06
CA GLU A 26 17.39 -1.94 -32.23
C GLU A 26 16.95 -1.26 -30.94
N HIS A 27 17.53 -0.09 -30.69
CA HIS A 27 17.18 0.71 -29.53
C HIS A 27 15.73 1.17 -29.62
N SER A 28 14.90 0.70 -28.70
CA SER A 28 13.61 1.32 -28.41
C SER A 28 13.80 2.23 -27.22
N GLU A 29 13.34 3.49 -27.31
CA GLU A 29 13.34 4.36 -26.15
C GLU A 29 12.54 3.71 -25.01
N TRP A 30 13.14 3.70 -23.82
CA TRP A 30 12.42 3.36 -22.59
C TRP A 30 11.45 4.51 -22.28
N SER A 31 10.23 4.42 -22.81
CA SER A 31 9.30 5.56 -22.91
C SER A 31 8.47 5.84 -21.66
N GLN A 32 8.66 5.10 -20.56
CA GLN A 32 7.84 5.24 -19.35
C GLN A 32 8.68 5.47 -18.11
N THR A 33 8.65 6.70 -17.62
CA THR A 33 9.32 7.12 -16.38
C THR A 33 8.30 7.72 -15.43
N VAL A 34 8.37 7.36 -14.16
CA VAL A 34 7.49 7.93 -13.13
C VAL A 34 7.79 9.42 -13.01
N LYS A 35 6.76 10.27 -13.17
CA LYS A 35 6.89 11.73 -12.97
C LYS A 35 6.47 12.12 -11.56
N PRO A 36 7.13 13.10 -10.91
CA PRO A 36 6.58 13.72 -9.71
C PRO A 36 5.17 14.25 -10.02
N PHE A 37 4.19 13.90 -9.18
CA PHE A 37 2.80 14.28 -9.41
C PHE A 37 2.05 14.42 -8.09
N LEU A 38 1.15 15.40 -8.02
CA LEU A 38 0.28 15.66 -6.88
C LEU A 38 -1.16 15.32 -7.26
N TRP A 39 -1.73 14.31 -6.60
CA TRP A 39 -3.17 14.05 -6.65
C TRP A 39 -3.86 14.84 -5.53
N LYS A 40 -4.81 15.70 -5.87
CA LYS A 40 -5.47 16.57 -4.89
C LYS A 40 -6.51 15.78 -4.09
N GLY A 41 -6.44 15.89 -2.77
CA GLY A 41 -7.34 15.15 -1.87
C GLY A 41 -8.82 15.43 -2.13
N ASN A 42 -9.22 16.67 -2.40
CA ASN A 42 -10.60 17.02 -2.70
C ASN A 42 -11.14 16.34 -3.98
N GLU A 43 -10.31 16.19 -5.02
CA GLU A 43 -10.68 15.48 -6.26
C GLU A 43 -10.87 13.98 -6.00
N ILE A 44 -9.97 13.38 -5.21
CA ILE A 44 -10.08 11.97 -4.82
C ILE A 44 -11.36 11.73 -4.01
N MET A 45 -11.64 12.58 -3.03
CA MET A 45 -12.84 12.48 -2.18
C MET A 45 -14.12 12.69 -3.00
N HIS A 46 -14.12 13.61 -3.95
CA HIS A 46 -15.25 13.82 -4.86
C HIS A 46 -15.50 12.57 -5.72
N ALA A 47 -14.44 11.97 -6.30
CA ALA A 47 -14.55 10.74 -7.07
C ALA A 47 -15.05 9.56 -6.23
N LEU A 48 -14.60 9.43 -4.97
CA LEU A 48 -15.08 8.40 -4.05
C LEU A 48 -16.57 8.53 -3.76
N ASN A 49 -17.05 9.74 -3.46
CA ASN A 49 -18.46 9.98 -3.19
C ASN A 49 -19.34 9.63 -4.40
N LEU A 50 -18.95 10.10 -5.60
CA LEU A 50 -19.64 9.74 -6.84
C LEU A 50 -19.62 8.23 -7.09
N SER A 51 -18.48 7.56 -6.87
CA SER A 51 -18.40 6.09 -7.00
C SER A 51 -19.30 5.38 -5.99
N GLY A 52 -19.48 5.98 -4.81
CA GLY A 52 -20.42 5.52 -3.79
C GLY A 52 -21.84 5.52 -4.32
N GLU A 53 -22.27 6.60 -4.96
CA GLU A 53 -23.63 6.73 -5.49
C GLU A 53 -23.89 5.85 -6.72
N LEU A 54 -22.88 5.68 -7.58
CA LEU A 54 -23.06 5.09 -8.92
C LEU A 54 -22.75 3.59 -9.00
N ILE A 55 -21.94 3.04 -8.09
CA ILE A 55 -21.42 1.68 -8.22
C ILE A 55 -21.89 0.83 -7.03
N THR A 56 -22.57 -0.28 -7.31
CA THR A 56 -22.93 -1.25 -6.27
C THR A 56 -21.71 -2.11 -5.90
N THR A 57 -21.60 -2.53 -4.65
CA THR A 57 -20.47 -3.34 -4.17
C THR A 57 -20.39 -4.71 -4.85
N GLY A 58 -21.53 -5.28 -5.26
CA GLY A 58 -21.61 -6.53 -6.00
C GLY A 58 -20.98 -6.48 -7.41
N GLU A 59 -20.89 -5.30 -8.02
CA GLU A 59 -20.30 -5.12 -9.36
C GLU A 59 -18.79 -4.87 -9.33
N ALA A 60 -18.26 -4.31 -8.22
CA ALA A 60 -16.88 -3.83 -8.17
C ALA A 60 -15.93 -4.66 -7.30
N GLY A 61 -16.44 -5.51 -6.39
CA GLY A 61 -15.65 -6.25 -5.39
C GLY A 61 -15.04 -5.34 -4.31
N ARG A 62 -14.34 -4.27 -4.72
CA ARG A 62 -13.89 -3.16 -3.86
C ARG A 62 -14.08 -1.83 -4.58
N ARG A 63 -14.71 -0.86 -3.91
CA ARG A 63 -14.88 0.50 -4.42
C ARG A 63 -13.64 1.33 -4.11
N THR A 64 -12.71 1.40 -5.08
CA THR A 64 -11.43 2.10 -4.92
C THR A 64 -11.21 3.15 -6.01
N ILE A 65 -10.58 4.27 -5.63
CA ILE A 65 -10.02 5.25 -6.58
C ILE A 65 -8.52 5.04 -6.63
N GLN A 66 -8.03 4.61 -7.80
CA GLN A 66 -6.63 4.32 -8.04
C GLN A 66 -5.92 5.52 -8.67
N MET A 67 -4.72 5.85 -8.17
CA MET A 67 -3.93 6.94 -8.73
C MET A 67 -3.28 6.54 -10.06
N ARG A 68 -3.20 7.48 -10.99
CA ARG A 68 -2.52 7.33 -12.29
C ARG A 68 -1.43 8.38 -12.45
N ASN A 69 -0.25 7.95 -12.85
CA ASN A 69 0.89 8.84 -13.12
C ASN A 69 0.94 9.20 -14.60
N PRO A 70 1.09 10.48 -14.98
CA PRO A 70 1.11 10.91 -16.38
C PRO A 70 2.36 10.44 -17.15
N GLY A 71 3.38 9.92 -16.46
CA GLY A 71 4.57 9.34 -17.07
C GLY A 71 4.49 7.84 -17.36
N LEU A 72 3.39 7.19 -16.98
CA LEU A 72 3.17 5.75 -17.20
C LEU A 72 1.89 5.53 -18.02
N ALA A 73 1.84 4.45 -18.82
CA ALA A 73 0.60 4.06 -19.50
C ALA A 73 -0.50 3.66 -18.51
N ALA A 74 -0.12 2.99 -17.41
CA ALA A 74 -1.03 2.53 -16.38
C ALA A 74 -0.38 2.53 -15.00
N GLY A 75 -1.17 2.83 -13.96
CA GLY A 75 -0.74 2.86 -12.55
C GLY A 75 -0.06 4.17 -12.14
N MET A 76 0.28 4.26 -10.84
CA MET A 76 0.93 5.44 -10.27
C MET A 76 2.45 5.32 -10.12
N THR A 77 2.98 4.11 -9.97
CA THR A 77 4.41 3.83 -9.91
C THR A 77 4.69 2.43 -10.49
N ASN A 78 5.98 2.06 -10.55
CA ASN A 78 6.42 0.74 -11.01
C ASN A 78 6.41 -0.33 -9.91
N THR A 79 6.47 0.04 -8.63
CA THR A 79 6.67 -0.89 -7.51
C THR A 79 5.52 -0.87 -6.50
N VAL A 80 5.02 0.31 -6.16
CA VAL A 80 3.95 0.52 -5.16
C VAL A 80 2.67 0.99 -5.83
N HIS A 81 1.56 0.42 -5.39
CA HIS A 81 0.21 0.89 -5.70
C HIS A 81 -0.40 1.52 -4.46
N ILE A 82 -0.92 2.73 -4.59
CA ILE A 82 -1.81 3.34 -3.60
C ILE A 82 -3.18 3.57 -4.25
N SER A 83 -4.23 3.28 -3.52
CA SER A 83 -5.60 3.67 -3.83
C SER A 83 -6.31 4.15 -2.58
N VAL A 84 -7.44 4.83 -2.74
CA VAL A 84 -8.33 5.13 -1.61
C VAL A 84 -9.57 4.28 -1.75
N GLN A 85 -9.93 3.55 -0.70
CA GLN A 85 -11.12 2.70 -0.66
C GLN A 85 -12.22 3.35 0.18
N LEU A 86 -13.49 3.16 -0.25
CA LEU A 86 -14.69 3.55 0.49
C LEU A 86 -15.59 2.34 0.72
N VAL A 87 -15.97 2.11 1.97
CA VAL A 87 -16.96 1.08 2.36
C VAL A 87 -18.14 1.76 3.06
N LYS A 88 -19.35 1.56 2.53
CA LYS A 88 -20.58 2.16 3.06
C LYS A 88 -21.07 1.46 4.32
N PRO A 89 -21.98 2.10 5.08
CA PRO A 89 -22.69 1.47 6.18
C PRO A 89 -23.23 0.07 5.85
N GLY A 90 -22.89 -0.91 6.67
CA GLY A 90 -23.32 -2.31 6.55
C GLY A 90 -22.61 -3.13 5.48
N GLU A 91 -21.74 -2.55 4.64
CA GLU A 91 -21.03 -3.29 3.61
C GLU A 91 -19.91 -4.17 4.19
N VAL A 92 -19.76 -5.35 3.59
CA VAL A 92 -18.61 -6.26 3.76
C VAL A 92 -17.78 -6.21 2.48
N ALA A 93 -16.47 -6.01 2.61
CA ALA A 93 -15.53 -6.27 1.52
C ALA A 93 -14.95 -7.68 1.72
N ALA A 94 -15.33 -8.59 0.83
CA ALA A 94 -15.21 -10.03 1.04
C ALA A 94 -13.78 -10.54 1.23
N ALA A 95 -13.66 -11.63 2.00
CA ALA A 95 -12.42 -12.27 2.38
C ALA A 95 -11.68 -12.89 1.19
N HIS A 96 -10.40 -12.56 1.08
CA HIS A 96 -9.46 -13.15 0.14
C HIS A 96 -8.05 -13.10 0.71
N ARG A 97 -7.12 -13.76 0.03
CA ARG A 97 -5.69 -13.62 0.25
C ARG A 97 -4.99 -13.52 -1.09
N HIS A 98 -3.83 -12.87 -1.09
CA HIS A 98 -2.99 -12.76 -2.27
C HIS A 98 -1.53 -12.62 -1.88
N THR A 99 -0.63 -12.89 -2.82
CA THR A 99 0.82 -12.77 -2.61
C THR A 99 1.30 -11.32 -2.49
N ALA A 100 0.53 -10.35 -2.98
CA ALA A 100 0.81 -8.94 -2.69
C ALA A 100 0.62 -8.67 -1.18
N ALA A 101 1.59 -8.03 -0.55
CA ALA A 101 1.42 -7.49 0.79
C ALA A 101 0.73 -6.13 0.72
N ALA A 102 -0.02 -5.79 1.77
CA ALA A 102 -0.81 -4.56 1.79
C ALA A 102 -0.74 -3.86 3.16
N ILE A 103 -0.81 -2.54 3.12
CA ILE A 103 -0.95 -1.66 4.28
C ILE A 103 -2.22 -0.84 4.15
N ARG A 104 -2.76 -0.41 5.29
CA ARG A 104 -3.92 0.48 5.35
C ARG A 104 -3.64 1.62 6.30
N PHE A 105 -3.76 2.84 5.79
CA PHE A 105 -3.77 4.03 6.63
C PHE A 105 -5.19 4.61 6.66
N ILE A 106 -5.81 4.63 7.85
CA ILE A 106 -7.22 4.97 7.98
C ILE A 106 -7.41 6.49 7.89
N VAL A 107 -8.17 6.92 6.87
CA VAL A 107 -8.46 8.33 6.59
C VAL A 107 -9.73 8.79 7.30
N LYS A 108 -10.77 7.94 7.30
CA LYS A 108 -12.02 8.14 8.05
C LYS A 108 -12.43 6.80 8.64
N GLY A 109 -12.23 6.64 9.94
CA GLY A 109 -12.55 5.43 10.70
C GLY A 109 -13.75 5.60 11.63
N THR A 110 -14.33 4.50 12.11
CA THR A 110 -15.43 4.51 13.09
C THR A 110 -15.28 3.35 14.09
N PRO A 111 -15.88 3.43 15.29
CA PRO A 111 -15.75 2.37 16.30
C PRO A 111 -16.24 0.98 15.88
N ASN A 112 -17.16 0.91 14.90
CA ASN A 112 -17.72 -0.35 14.40
C ASN A 112 -17.10 -0.79 13.06
N ALA A 113 -16.03 -0.14 12.62
CA ALA A 113 -15.28 -0.52 11.44
C ALA A 113 -14.05 -1.34 11.83
N TYR A 114 -13.81 -2.43 11.11
CA TYR A 114 -12.64 -3.27 11.34
C TYR A 114 -12.22 -3.99 10.07
N THR A 115 -10.94 -4.35 10.02
CA THR A 115 -10.43 -5.38 9.13
C THR A 115 -10.17 -6.65 9.93
N ILE A 116 -10.52 -7.81 9.38
CA ILE A 116 -10.12 -9.09 9.96
C ILE A 116 -8.89 -9.56 9.20
N VAL A 117 -7.83 -9.97 9.92
CA VAL A 117 -6.64 -10.59 9.31
C VAL A 117 -6.24 -11.82 10.11
N GLU A 118 -6.17 -12.99 9.46
CA GLU A 118 -5.86 -14.27 10.11
C GLU A 118 -6.69 -14.52 11.39
N GLY A 119 -8.00 -14.24 11.29
CA GLY A 119 -8.98 -14.43 12.36
C GLY A 119 -8.92 -13.42 13.51
N GLU A 120 -8.10 -12.38 13.43
CA GLU A 120 -8.07 -11.26 14.41
C GLU A 120 -8.75 -10.02 13.85
N ARG A 121 -9.62 -9.39 14.65
CA ARG A 121 -10.18 -8.08 14.33
C ARG A 121 -9.22 -6.95 14.68
N PHE A 122 -8.95 -6.09 13.72
CA PHE A 122 -8.24 -4.84 13.88
C PHE A 122 -9.22 -3.66 13.70
N PRO A 123 -9.56 -2.94 14.77
CA PRO A 123 -10.38 -1.73 14.68
C PRO A 123 -9.77 -0.69 13.76
N MET A 124 -10.61 0.07 13.06
CA MET A 124 -10.19 1.11 12.12
C MET A 124 -10.59 2.49 12.64
N PHE A 125 -9.73 3.11 13.44
CA PHE A 125 -9.87 4.52 13.84
C PHE A 125 -9.03 5.44 12.94
N GLU A 126 -9.42 6.71 12.81
CA GLU A 126 -8.67 7.68 12.00
C GLU A 126 -7.19 7.76 12.45
N GLY A 127 -6.28 7.66 11.48
CA GLY A 127 -4.84 7.69 11.68
C GLY A 127 -4.22 6.33 12.04
N ASP A 128 -5.03 5.30 12.32
CA ASP A 128 -4.50 3.96 12.55
C ASP A 128 -3.81 3.46 11.28
N PHE A 129 -2.74 2.70 11.48
CA PHE A 129 -2.03 2.02 10.41
C PHE A 129 -2.12 0.50 10.64
N ILE A 130 -2.53 -0.26 9.63
CA ILE A 130 -2.76 -1.70 9.74
C ILE A 130 -2.02 -2.42 8.60
N THR A 131 -1.39 -3.54 8.93
CA THR A 131 -0.69 -4.40 7.98
C THR A 131 -1.49 -5.65 7.66
N THR A 132 -1.52 -6.00 6.37
CA THR A 132 -1.99 -7.29 5.84
C THR A 132 -0.83 -7.91 5.06
N PRO A 133 0.01 -8.72 5.73
CA PRO A 133 1.16 -9.34 5.10
C PRO A 133 0.79 -10.27 3.95
N ASN A 134 1.79 -10.61 3.13
CA ASN A 134 1.69 -11.58 2.04
C ASN A 134 0.97 -12.86 2.50
N TRP A 135 0.02 -13.34 1.68
CA TRP A 135 -0.70 -14.60 1.85
C TRP A 135 -1.57 -14.74 3.10
N THR A 136 -1.96 -13.61 3.71
CA THR A 136 -2.89 -13.59 4.84
C THR A 136 -4.34 -13.43 4.39
N TRP A 137 -5.25 -14.20 4.98
CA TRP A 137 -6.69 -14.00 4.80
C TRP A 137 -7.09 -12.66 5.38
N HIS A 138 -7.79 -11.84 4.58
CA HIS A 138 -8.26 -10.55 5.05
C HIS A 138 -9.60 -10.11 4.44
N ASP A 139 -10.43 -9.47 5.26
CA ASP A 139 -11.70 -8.84 4.89
C ASP A 139 -11.93 -7.54 5.67
N HIS A 140 -12.94 -6.78 5.27
CA HIS A 140 -13.29 -5.49 5.90
C HIS A 140 -14.78 -5.40 6.15
N PHE A 141 -15.15 -4.80 7.26
CA PHE A 141 -16.54 -4.55 7.61
C PHE A 141 -16.73 -3.12 8.09
N ASN A 142 -17.81 -2.50 7.64
CA ASN A 142 -18.29 -1.24 8.18
C ASN A 142 -19.62 -1.44 8.91
N GLY A 143 -19.57 -1.67 10.22
CA GLY A 143 -20.75 -1.76 11.07
C GLY A 143 -21.30 -0.43 11.57
N SER A 144 -20.90 0.69 10.97
CA SER A 144 -21.32 2.03 11.40
C SER A 144 -22.39 2.63 10.48
N THR A 145 -22.89 3.81 10.85
CA THR A 145 -23.87 4.57 10.07
C THR A 145 -23.23 5.53 9.06
N GLU A 146 -21.90 5.60 9.03
CA GLU A 146 -21.13 6.50 8.17
C GLU A 146 -20.18 5.72 7.24
N PRO A 147 -19.83 6.26 6.06
CA PRO A 147 -18.80 5.66 5.23
C PRO A 147 -17.43 5.64 5.94
N VAL A 148 -16.70 4.55 5.75
CA VAL A 148 -15.32 4.37 6.21
C VAL A 148 -14.40 4.44 5.01
N MET A 149 -13.25 5.10 5.18
CA MET A 149 -12.29 5.33 4.10
C MET A 149 -10.85 5.16 4.57
N TRP A 150 -10.00 4.63 3.70
CA TRP A 150 -8.57 4.44 3.97
C TRP A 150 -7.75 4.45 2.69
N LEU A 151 -6.44 4.65 2.86
CA LEU A 151 -5.44 4.40 1.82
C LEU A 151 -5.07 2.93 1.84
N ASP A 152 -5.24 2.22 0.73
CA ASP A 152 -4.64 0.90 0.51
C ASP A 152 -3.30 1.09 -0.19
N GLY A 153 -2.21 0.65 0.43
CA GLY A 153 -0.89 0.58 -0.18
C GLY A 153 -0.46 -0.86 -0.41
N LEU A 154 -0.06 -1.22 -1.62
CA LEU A 154 0.31 -2.59 -1.98
C LEU A 154 1.58 -2.64 -2.83
N ASP A 155 2.33 -3.74 -2.71
CA ASP A 155 3.44 -4.10 -3.60
C ASP A 155 2.98 -4.87 -4.85
N VAL A 156 1.68 -4.86 -5.15
CA VAL A 156 1.06 -5.63 -6.25
C VAL A 156 1.74 -5.40 -7.60
N ARG A 157 2.28 -4.21 -7.84
CA ARG A 157 2.99 -3.87 -9.08
C ARG A 157 4.33 -4.62 -9.17
N LEU A 158 5.08 -4.65 -8.07
CA LEU A 158 6.32 -5.40 -7.94
C LEU A 158 6.09 -6.91 -8.08
N VAL A 159 5.12 -7.45 -7.33
CA VAL A 159 4.79 -8.88 -7.34
C VAL A 159 4.28 -9.33 -8.72
N THR A 160 3.47 -8.51 -9.38
CA THR A 160 3.02 -8.76 -10.76
C THR A 160 4.18 -8.73 -11.75
N HIS A 161 5.11 -7.77 -11.60
CA HIS A 161 6.29 -7.69 -12.46
C HIS A 161 7.16 -8.96 -12.39
N PHE A 162 7.24 -9.59 -11.22
CA PHE A 162 7.93 -10.88 -11.04
C PHE A 162 7.10 -12.10 -11.44
N GLY A 163 5.87 -11.93 -11.94
CA GLY A 163 4.99 -13.05 -12.30
C GLY A 163 4.55 -13.89 -11.10
N ALA A 164 4.58 -13.33 -9.89
CA ALA A 164 4.32 -14.03 -8.64
C ALA A 164 2.94 -13.68 -8.03
N MET A 165 2.07 -13.00 -8.78
CA MET A 165 0.75 -12.61 -8.30
C MET A 165 -0.22 -13.80 -8.31
N ILE A 166 -0.63 -14.24 -7.11
CA ILE A 166 -1.59 -15.32 -6.90
C ILE A 166 -2.65 -14.80 -5.93
N GLN A 167 -3.91 -15.20 -6.11
CA GLN A 167 -5.02 -14.84 -5.23
C GLN A 167 -5.98 -16.01 -5.02
N GLU A 168 -6.63 -16.03 -3.86
CA GLU A 168 -7.68 -16.99 -3.51
C GLU A 168 -8.81 -16.28 -2.78
N ASN A 169 -10.05 -16.59 -3.16
CA ASN A 169 -11.23 -16.14 -2.43
C ASN A 169 -11.54 -17.11 -1.29
N PHE A 170 -11.99 -16.57 -0.15
CA PHE A 170 -12.45 -17.38 0.95
C PHE A 170 -13.83 -17.98 0.64
N LYS A 171 -14.22 -19.04 1.36
CA LYS A 171 -15.50 -19.75 1.14
C LYS A 171 -16.74 -18.94 1.56
N LYS A 172 -16.55 -17.88 2.32
CA LYS A 172 -17.58 -16.96 2.85
C LYS A 172 -17.12 -15.53 2.67
N GLU A 173 -18.03 -14.57 2.74
CA GLU A 173 -17.68 -13.15 2.66
C GLU A 173 -16.78 -12.69 3.81
N GLN A 174 -16.94 -13.25 5.00
CA GLN A 174 -16.08 -12.96 6.16
C GLN A 174 -15.42 -14.22 6.68
N GLN A 175 -14.17 -14.10 7.11
CA GLN A 175 -13.48 -15.15 7.84
C GLN A 175 -14.01 -15.25 9.29
N PRO A 176 -13.91 -16.42 9.95
CA PRO A 176 -14.25 -16.53 11.36
C PRO A 176 -13.29 -15.71 12.22
N ILE A 177 -13.80 -15.18 13.34
CA ILE A 177 -12.96 -14.58 14.37
C ILE A 177 -12.43 -15.71 15.25
N GLU A 178 -11.13 -15.93 15.20
CA GLU A 178 -10.44 -17.03 15.91
C GLU A 178 -9.54 -16.50 17.03
N ARG A 179 -9.27 -15.19 17.05
CA ARG A 179 -8.41 -14.53 18.03
C ARG A 179 -9.18 -13.43 18.77
N PRO A 180 -8.93 -13.22 20.06
CA PRO A 180 -9.51 -12.09 20.79
C PRO A 180 -8.99 -10.75 20.23
N ASP A 181 -9.72 -9.68 20.48
CA ASP A 181 -9.30 -8.34 20.04
C ASP A 181 -7.94 -7.96 20.66
N ASN A 182 -7.11 -7.27 19.87
CA ASN A 182 -5.75 -6.83 20.23
C ASN A 182 -4.76 -7.97 20.53
N PHE A 183 -5.04 -9.21 20.13
CA PHE A 183 -4.15 -10.35 20.36
C PHE A 183 -2.73 -10.09 19.85
N ALA A 184 -2.54 -9.60 18.62
CA ALA A 184 -1.23 -9.32 18.05
C ALA A 184 -0.43 -8.35 18.93
N SER A 185 -1.06 -7.27 19.44
CA SER A 185 -0.39 -6.29 20.32
C SER A 185 0.10 -6.89 21.65
N LYS A 186 -0.55 -7.96 22.14
CA LYS A 186 -0.15 -8.66 23.36
C LYS A 186 0.92 -9.72 23.11
N VAL A 187 0.96 -10.28 21.91
CA VAL A 187 1.98 -11.25 21.51
C VAL A 187 3.28 -10.56 21.12
N PHE A 188 3.20 -9.46 20.40
CA PHE A 188 4.37 -8.75 19.84
C PHE A 188 4.72 -7.45 20.55
N GLY A 189 4.04 -7.15 21.66
CA GLY A 189 4.32 -5.95 22.47
C GLY A 189 5.68 -5.97 23.17
N HIS A 190 5.89 -5.00 24.06
CA HIS A 190 7.13 -4.83 24.82
C HIS A 190 7.47 -6.01 25.76
N ALA A 191 6.45 -6.72 26.24
CA ALA A 191 6.59 -7.96 27.00
C ALA A 191 5.91 -9.09 26.21
N ARG A 192 6.68 -10.13 25.89
CA ARG A 192 6.26 -11.19 24.96
C ARG A 192 6.07 -12.53 25.67
N PRO A 193 5.02 -13.30 25.34
CA PRO A 193 4.85 -14.65 25.85
C PRO A 193 5.94 -15.57 25.31
N THR A 194 6.57 -16.36 26.18
CA THR A 194 7.70 -17.24 25.81
C THR A 194 7.26 -18.53 25.09
N TRP A 195 5.96 -18.83 25.08
CA TRP A 195 5.41 -20.08 24.53
C TRP A 195 4.68 -19.91 23.19
N ILE A 196 4.42 -18.67 22.75
CA ILE A 196 3.76 -18.40 21.46
C ILE A 196 4.84 -18.14 20.42
N LYS A 197 4.94 -19.02 19.41
CA LYS A 197 5.88 -18.86 18.30
C LYS A 197 5.24 -18.05 17.18
N ASN A 198 6.02 -17.13 16.61
CA ASN A 198 5.67 -16.43 15.39
C ASN A 198 6.13 -17.20 14.16
N ASN A 199 5.24 -17.37 13.17
CA ASN A 199 5.57 -18.00 11.89
C ASN A 199 5.52 -17.00 10.72
N PHE A 200 5.22 -15.73 10.98
CA PHE A 200 5.21 -14.69 9.97
C PHE A 200 6.57 -14.01 9.89
N GLN A 201 7.04 -13.68 8.69
CA GLN A 201 8.19 -12.79 8.55
C GLN A 201 7.85 -11.39 9.11
N ALA A 202 6.69 -10.84 8.70
CA ALA A 202 6.05 -9.69 9.32
C ALA A 202 4.62 -10.09 9.70
N PRO A 203 4.20 -10.00 10.98
CA PRO A 203 2.87 -10.42 11.40
C PRO A 203 1.81 -9.36 11.04
N PRO A 204 0.52 -9.75 10.91
CA PRO A 204 -0.57 -8.78 10.91
C PRO A 204 -0.53 -7.94 12.19
N TYR A 205 -0.55 -6.63 12.05
CA TYR A 205 -0.38 -5.71 13.17
C TYR A 205 -1.12 -4.39 12.92
N ARG A 206 -1.63 -3.82 14.01
CA ARG A 206 -2.22 -2.47 14.06
C ARG A 206 -1.32 -1.58 14.90
N TYR A 207 -0.99 -0.41 14.34
CA TYR A 207 -0.25 0.66 14.98
C TYR A 207 -1.25 1.78 15.26
N PRO A 208 -1.71 1.93 16.53
CA PRO A 208 -2.74 2.91 16.86
C PRO A 208 -2.25 4.34 16.65
N TRP A 209 -3.12 5.22 16.14
CA TRP A 209 -2.78 6.64 16.00
C TRP A 209 -2.43 7.28 17.33
N GLU A 210 -3.13 6.92 18.41
CA GLU A 210 -2.89 7.49 19.73
C GLU A 210 -1.45 7.28 20.21
N GLU A 211 -0.93 6.05 20.08
CA GLU A 211 0.44 5.70 20.45
C GLU A 211 1.48 6.33 19.49
N THR A 212 1.17 6.32 18.20
CA THR A 212 2.02 6.93 17.16
C THR A 212 2.17 8.44 17.37
N ASN A 213 1.05 9.13 17.61
CA ASN A 213 1.03 10.55 17.90
C ASN A 213 1.71 10.87 19.23
N ALA A 214 1.49 10.08 20.28
CA ALA A 214 2.19 10.26 21.55
C ALA A 214 3.72 10.23 21.36
N SER A 215 4.22 9.31 20.54
CA SER A 215 5.64 9.21 20.20
C SER A 215 6.14 10.45 19.42
N LEU A 216 5.39 10.90 18.41
CA LEU A 216 5.72 12.13 17.67
C LEU A 216 5.74 13.36 18.57
N GLN A 217 4.77 13.50 19.48
CA GLN A 217 4.71 14.63 20.42
C GLN A 217 5.87 14.58 21.42
N ALA A 218 6.23 13.40 21.94
CA ALA A 218 7.36 13.24 22.85
C ALA A 218 8.71 13.62 22.21
N LEU A 219 8.85 13.39 20.91
CA LEU A 219 10.07 13.68 20.15
C LEU A 219 10.04 15.05 19.45
N LYS A 220 8.94 15.80 19.58
CA LYS A 220 8.72 17.07 18.88
C LYS A 220 9.84 18.08 19.09
N GLU A 221 10.43 18.15 20.27
CA GLU A 221 11.50 19.10 20.60
C GLU A 221 12.93 18.54 20.37
N SER A 222 13.06 17.31 19.85
CA SER A 222 14.36 16.72 19.50
C SER A 222 14.98 17.42 18.27
N ALA A 223 16.22 17.06 17.88
CA ALA A 223 16.76 17.61 16.63
C ALA A 223 15.98 17.15 15.38
N GLY A 224 15.50 15.90 15.37
CA GLY A 224 14.96 15.25 14.18
C GLY A 224 16.03 14.92 13.13
N ASP A 225 15.59 14.37 12.01
CA ASP A 225 16.41 14.22 10.81
C ASP A 225 16.45 15.54 10.02
N PRO A 226 17.61 16.00 9.52
CA PRO A 226 17.71 17.28 8.80
C PRO A 226 16.96 17.33 7.45
N TYR A 227 16.53 16.20 6.90
CA TYR A 227 15.82 16.06 5.62
C TYR A 227 14.33 15.75 5.80
N ASP A 228 13.94 15.11 6.91
CA ASP A 228 12.56 14.65 7.14
C ASP A 228 11.90 15.20 8.42
N GLY A 229 12.64 15.94 9.26
CA GLY A 229 12.12 16.44 10.54
C GLY A 229 11.97 15.33 11.58
N VAL A 230 10.90 15.35 12.38
CA VAL A 230 10.64 14.28 13.35
C VAL A 230 9.95 13.12 12.62
N ILE A 231 10.72 12.13 12.17
CA ILE A 231 10.24 10.98 11.43
C ILE A 231 10.31 9.69 12.26
N LEU A 232 9.25 8.89 12.20
CA LEU A 232 9.15 7.56 12.79
C LEU A 232 8.91 6.53 11.68
N GLU A 233 9.55 5.38 11.75
CA GLU A 233 9.24 4.22 10.92
C GLU A 233 8.32 3.27 11.69
N TYR A 234 7.27 2.75 11.03
CA TYR A 234 6.49 1.64 11.57
C TYR A 234 7.31 0.36 11.43
N THR A 235 7.88 -0.14 12.52
CA THR A 235 8.79 -1.28 12.51
C THR A 235 8.06 -2.60 12.68
N ASN A 236 8.58 -3.66 12.05
CA ASN A 236 8.13 -5.02 12.30
C ASN A 236 8.37 -5.36 13.78
N PRO A 237 7.33 -5.68 14.57
CA PRO A 237 7.46 -5.86 16.01
C PRO A 237 8.14 -7.19 16.37
N VAL A 238 8.63 -7.96 15.39
CA VAL A 238 9.32 -9.24 15.63
C VAL A 238 10.83 -9.07 15.58
N ASP A 239 11.34 -8.38 14.57
CA ASP A 239 12.77 -8.27 14.24
C ASP A 239 13.29 -6.83 14.14
N ASP A 240 12.46 -5.84 14.48
CA ASP A 240 12.73 -4.40 14.36
C ASP A 240 13.07 -3.93 12.93
N GLY A 241 12.79 -4.76 11.93
CA GLY A 241 12.97 -4.43 10.52
C GLY A 241 11.88 -3.53 9.96
N HIS A 242 11.88 -3.37 8.63
CA HIS A 242 10.88 -2.59 7.92
C HIS A 242 9.46 -3.12 8.11
N THR A 243 8.47 -2.25 7.89
CA THR A 243 7.04 -2.54 8.06
C THR A 243 6.60 -3.85 7.38
N LEU A 244 7.04 -4.06 6.13
CA LEU A 244 6.85 -5.27 5.35
C LEU A 244 8.13 -5.57 4.55
N PRO A 245 8.34 -6.81 4.06
CA PRO A 245 9.56 -7.17 3.31
C PRO A 245 9.81 -6.35 2.03
N THR A 246 8.78 -5.76 1.45
CA THR A 246 8.80 -5.05 0.15
C THR A 246 8.48 -3.57 0.25
N CYS A 247 8.06 -3.08 1.43
CA CYS A 247 7.82 -1.67 1.66
C CYS A 247 8.06 -1.27 3.13
N SER A 248 8.72 -0.12 3.30
CA SER A 248 8.76 0.59 4.58
C SER A 248 7.70 1.68 4.59
N CYS A 249 7.13 1.95 5.75
CA CYS A 249 6.16 3.01 5.96
C CYS A 249 6.63 3.88 7.14
N SER A 250 6.59 5.18 6.93
CA SER A 250 7.00 6.17 7.93
C SER A 250 5.92 7.20 8.13
N ILE A 251 5.95 7.85 9.28
CA ILE A 251 5.12 9.01 9.61
C ILE A 251 6.01 10.10 10.15
N GLN A 252 5.78 11.33 9.70
CA GLN A 252 6.62 12.47 10.06
C GLN A 252 5.80 13.64 10.60
N LEU A 253 6.39 14.34 11.54
CA LEU A 253 5.93 15.62 12.06
C LEU A 253 6.93 16.69 11.63
N LEU A 254 6.41 17.66 10.87
CA LEU A 254 7.10 18.92 10.58
C LEU A 254 6.60 19.99 11.55
N ARG A 255 7.51 20.67 12.23
CA ARG A 255 7.20 21.77 13.15
C ARG A 255 6.68 22.97 12.37
N PRO A 256 5.98 23.91 13.03
CA PRO A 256 5.58 25.16 12.39
C PRO A 256 6.76 25.84 11.71
N HIS A 257 6.62 26.10 10.42
CA HIS A 257 7.63 26.77 9.58
C HIS A 257 8.96 26.00 9.40
N GLU A 258 9.01 24.72 9.75
CA GLU A 258 10.20 23.90 9.51
C GLU A 258 10.45 23.74 8.01
N LYS A 259 11.71 23.91 7.61
CA LYS A 259 12.18 23.70 6.24
C LYS A 259 13.30 22.69 6.27
N THR A 260 13.02 21.51 5.73
CA THR A 260 14.01 20.44 5.65
C THR A 260 15.01 20.68 4.51
N LYS A 261 16.14 19.97 4.57
CA LYS A 261 17.11 19.93 3.47
C LYS A 261 16.60 19.00 2.35
N THR A 262 17.09 19.21 1.14
CA THR A 262 16.81 18.32 0.01
C THR A 262 17.75 17.11 0.01
N HIS A 263 17.21 15.92 -0.24
CA HIS A 263 17.98 14.70 -0.49
C HIS A 263 17.45 13.94 -1.72
N ARG A 264 18.08 12.82 -2.06
CA ARG A 264 17.60 11.87 -3.08
C ARG A 264 17.80 10.46 -2.58
N HIS A 265 16.90 9.57 -2.99
CA HIS A 265 16.94 8.14 -2.73
C HIS A 265 16.63 7.38 -4.03
N THR A 266 16.97 6.10 -4.06
CA THR A 266 16.70 5.20 -5.20
C THR A 266 15.30 4.59 -5.17
N SER A 267 14.60 4.70 -4.03
CA SER A 267 13.22 4.26 -3.85
C SER A 267 12.22 5.23 -4.49
N THR A 268 11.03 4.71 -4.81
CA THR A 268 9.85 5.55 -5.06
C THR A 268 9.12 5.75 -3.75
N THR A 269 8.89 7.01 -3.37
CA THR A 269 8.19 7.38 -2.13
C THR A 269 6.87 8.07 -2.47
N VAL A 270 5.80 7.68 -1.78
CA VAL A 270 4.48 8.30 -1.90
C VAL A 270 4.12 8.90 -0.55
N TYR A 271 3.80 10.19 -0.52
CA TYR A 271 3.37 10.89 0.69
C TYR A 271 1.86 11.08 0.71
N TYR A 272 1.27 10.95 1.89
CA TYR A 272 -0.08 11.39 2.20
C TYR A 272 -0.03 12.47 3.28
N SER A 273 -0.57 13.65 2.99
CA SER A 273 -0.68 14.74 3.96
C SER A 273 -1.85 14.46 4.90
N PHE A 274 -1.56 13.82 6.04
CA PHE A 274 -2.60 13.45 7.01
C PHE A 274 -3.18 14.66 7.75
N ARG A 275 -2.33 15.55 8.27
CA ARG A 275 -2.73 16.74 9.04
C ARG A 275 -1.85 17.94 8.72
N GLY A 276 -2.44 19.14 8.77
CA GLY A 276 -1.76 20.39 8.48
C GLY A 276 -1.72 20.74 6.99
N GLN A 277 -0.90 21.73 6.64
CA GLN A 277 -0.72 22.22 5.27
C GLN A 277 0.73 22.72 5.08
N GLY A 278 1.24 22.63 3.85
CA GLY A 278 2.60 23.02 3.51
C GLY A 278 2.90 22.88 2.01
N MET A 279 4.18 22.82 1.66
CA MET A 279 4.66 22.57 0.30
C MET A 279 5.89 21.67 0.31
N THR A 280 6.11 20.95 -0.79
CA THR A 280 7.26 20.06 -1.05
C THR A 280 7.83 20.37 -2.42
#